data_AF-A0A2H1E9W0-F1
#
_entry.id   AF-A0A2H1E9W0-F1
#
_cell.length_a   1.000
_cell.length_b   1.000
_cell.length_c   1.000
_cell.angle_alpha   90.00
_cell.angle_beta   90.00
_cell.angle_gamma   90.00
#
_symmetry.space_group_name_H-M   'P 1'
#
loop_
_entity.id
_entity.type
_entity.pdbx_description
1 polymer ?
#
loop_
_entity_poly.entity_id
_entity_poly.type
_entity_poly.pdbx_seq_one_letter_code
_entity_poly.pdbx_strand_id
1 'polypeptide(L)' 'MTDLGLYLSRKSVNRSDVSRKTGISKTRLSELSNNKRTKLRANELYLIALAIDVEPCDVFKEVCKKLKLKEEN' A
#
# COMPACT_ATOMS: atom_id res chain seq x y z
N MET A 1 -10.61 -2.86 -5.40
CA MET A 1 -9.26 -2.98 -4.81
C MET A 1 -8.28 -2.05 -5.50
N THR A 2 -7.42 -1.41 -4.72
CA THR A 2 -6.24 -0.69 -5.15
C THR A 2 -5.13 -1.68 -5.51
N ASP A 3 -4.12 -1.22 -6.25
CA ASP A 3 -2.95 -2.04 -6.57
C ASP A 3 -2.21 -2.48 -5.28
N LEU A 4 -2.22 -1.63 -4.24
CA LEU A 4 -1.71 -1.98 -2.92
C LEU A 4 -2.51 -3.09 -2.24
N GLY A 5 -3.85 -3.03 -2.29
CA GLY A 5 -4.71 -4.08 -1.73
C GLY A 5 -4.53 -5.43 -2.44
N LEU A 6 -4.33 -5.40 -3.76
CA LEU A 6 -4.02 -6.60 -4.55
C LEU A 6 -2.65 -7.15 -4.20
N TYR A 7 -1.66 -6.28 -4.02
CA TYR A 7 -0.30 -6.65 -3.63
C TYR A 7 -0.27 -7.32 -2.25
N LEU A 8 -0.95 -6.73 -1.25
CA LEU A 8 -1.11 -7.33 0.07
C LEU A 8 -1.81 -8.68 0.02
N SER A 9 -2.85 -8.81 -0.82
CA SER A 9 -3.56 -10.09 -0.97
C SER A 9 -2.71 -11.16 -1.65
N ARG A 10 -1.85 -10.79 -2.61
CA ARG A 10 -0.94 -11.70 -3.32
C ARG A 10 0.18 -12.22 -2.42
N LYS A 11 0.72 -11.35 -1.55
CA LYS A 11 1.78 -11.71 -0.59
C LYS A 11 1.25 -12.47 0.65
N SER A 12 -0.01 -12.91 0.66
CA SER A 12 -0.68 -13.56 1.81
C SER A 12 -0.53 -12.79 3.11
N VAL A 13 -0.57 -11.45 3.00
CA VAL A 13 -0.28 -10.59 4.14
C VAL A 13 -1.49 -10.55 5.07
N ASN A 14 -1.27 -10.98 6.32
CA ASN A 14 -2.29 -10.86 7.34
C ASN A 14 -2.46 -9.40 7.76
N ARG A 15 -3.62 -8.82 7.47
CA ARG A 15 -3.95 -7.42 7.84
C ARG A 15 -3.82 -7.17 9.34
N SER A 16 -4.03 -8.20 10.17
CA SER A 16 -3.86 -8.10 11.61
C SER A 16 -2.40 -7.94 12.02
N ASP A 17 -1.47 -8.65 11.36
CA ASP A 17 -0.04 -8.56 11.65
C ASP A 17 0.55 -7.25 11.15
N VAL A 18 0.15 -6.80 9.96
CA VAL A 18 0.53 -5.46 9.46
C VAL A 18 -0.01 -4.39 10.38
N SER A 19 -1.27 -4.49 10.83
CA SER A 19 -1.85 -3.51 11.76
C SER A 19 -1.04 -3.41 13.06
N ARG A 20 -0.60 -4.55 13.61
CA ARG A 20 0.27 -4.57 14.82
C ARG A 20 1.66 -4.00 14.56
N LYS A 21 2.32 -4.36 13.45
CA LYS A 21 3.68 -3.90 13.14
C LYS A 21 3.76 -2.44 12.72
N THR A 22 2.74 -1.95 12.00
CA THR A 22 2.71 -0.58 11.44
C THR A 22 1.97 0.42 12.32
N GLY A 23 1.18 -0.05 13.28
CA GLY A 23 0.27 0.80 14.07
C GLY A 23 -0.94 1.31 13.29
N ILE A 24 -1.12 0.92 12.02
CA ILE A 24 -2.24 1.32 11.18
C ILE A 24 -3.48 0.51 11.59
N SER A 25 -4.63 1.15 11.76
CA SER A 25 -5.86 0.44 12.11
C SER A 25 -6.34 -0.48 10.98
N LYS A 26 -6.98 -1.60 11.32
CA LYS A 26 -7.54 -2.56 10.34
C LYS A 26 -8.52 -1.88 9.37
N THR A 27 -9.31 -0.93 9.86
CA THR A 27 -10.25 -0.13 9.07
C THR A 27 -9.51 0.71 8.03
N ARG A 28 -8.46 1.43 8.45
CA ARG A 28 -7.60 2.24 7.57
C ARG A 28 -6.93 1.40 6.48
N LEU A 29 -6.39 0.23 6.85
CA LEU A 29 -5.82 -0.74 5.89
C LEU A 29 -6.85 -1.22 4.87
N SER A 30 -8.09 -1.47 5.30
CA SER A 30 -9.19 -1.86 4.42
C SER A 30 -9.56 -0.73 3.46
N GLU A 31 -9.63 0.52 3.94
CA GLU A 31 -9.86 1.70 3.11
C GLU A 31 -8.74 1.90 2.09
N LEU A 32 -7.47 1.80 2.50
CA LEU A 32 -6.32 1.91 1.61
C LEU A 32 -6.30 0.81 0.52
N SER A 33 -6.80 -0.39 0.87
CA SER A 33 -6.87 -1.53 -0.04
C SER A 33 -8.09 -1.49 -0.97
N ASN A 34 -9.20 -0.88 -0.55
CA ASN A 34 -10.46 -0.91 -1.30
C ASN A 34 -10.77 0.40 -2.01
N ASN A 35 -10.37 1.52 -1.46
CA ASN A 35 -10.75 2.84 -1.92
C ASN A 35 -9.60 3.52 -2.68
N LYS A 36 -9.75 3.61 -4.01
CA LYS A 36 -8.79 4.28 -4.90
C LYS A 36 -8.66 5.79 -4.66
N ARG A 37 -9.62 6.41 -3.96
CA ARG A 37 -9.56 7.83 -3.58
C ARG A 37 -8.75 8.08 -2.31
N THR A 38 -8.53 7.07 -1.47
CA THR A 38 -7.77 7.24 -0.25
C THR A 38 -6.31 7.44 -0.62
N LYS A 39 -5.77 8.62 -0.32
CA LYS A 39 -4.35 8.92 -0.52
C LYS A 39 -3.56 8.12 0.52
N LEU A 40 -2.89 7.07 0.05
CA LEU A 40 -1.86 6.37 0.81
C LEU A 40 -0.71 7.34 1.05
N ARG A 41 -0.33 7.54 2.30
CA ARG A 41 0.84 8.36 2.61
C ARG A 41 2.12 7.53 2.45
N ALA A 42 3.23 8.19 2.12
CA ALA A 42 4.52 7.53 1.92
C ALA A 42 5.01 6.80 3.18
N ASN A 43 4.75 7.36 4.37
CA ASN A 43 5.05 6.73 5.66
C ASN A 43 4.23 5.45 5.89
N GLU A 44 2.93 5.46 5.58
CA GLU A 44 2.07 4.27 5.67
C GLU A 44 2.58 3.17 4.71
N LEU A 45 2.93 3.53 3.47
CA LEU A 45 3.52 2.60 2.50
C LEU A 45 4.83 1.99 3.02
N TYR A 46 5.72 2.84 3.55
CA TYR A 46 7.03 2.43 4.01
C TYR A 46 6.93 1.45 5.20
N LEU A 47 6.08 1.77 6.19
CA LEU A 47 5.83 0.87 7.31
C LEU A 47 5.19 -0.45 6.88
N ILE A 48 4.24 -0.41 5.94
CA ILE A 48 3.63 -1.62 5.39
C ILE A 48 4.69 -2.48 4.71
N ALA A 49 5.57 -1.89 3.89
CA ALA A 49 6.67 -2.58 3.22
C ALA A 49 7.62 -3.26 4.22
N LEU A 50 8.02 -2.54 5.27
CA LEU A 50 8.80 -3.11 6.36
C LEU A 50 8.07 -4.24 7.10
N ALA A 51 6.76 -4.10 7.32
CA ALA A 51 5.97 -5.12 8.02
C ALA A 51 5.86 -6.44 7.24
N ILE A 52 5.87 -6.36 5.91
CA ILE A 52 5.79 -7.50 4.97
C ILE A 52 7.17 -8.00 4.51
N ASP A 53 8.24 -7.43 5.05
CA ASP A 53 9.63 -7.76 4.71
C ASP A 53 9.90 -7.63 3.20
N VAL A 54 9.51 -6.49 2.65
CA VAL A 54 9.69 -6.12 1.24
C VAL A 54 10.32 -4.75 1.16
N GLU A 55 11.14 -4.53 0.14
CA GLU A 55 11.66 -3.20 -0.14
C GLU A 55 10.52 -2.21 -0.43
N PRO A 56 10.49 -1.05 0.26
CA PRO A 56 9.52 0.01 -0.01
C PRO A 56 9.50 0.47 -1.46
N CYS A 57 10.65 0.40 -2.15
CA CYS A 57 10.78 0.74 -3.57
C CYS A 57 9.96 -0.19 -4.48
N ASP A 58 9.85 -1.47 -4.18
CA ASP A 58 9.06 -2.41 -4.98
C ASP A 58 7.57 -2.14 -4.82
N VAL A 59 7.13 -1.91 -3.58
CA VAL A 59 5.75 -1.52 -3.29
C VAL A 59 5.43 -0.19 -3.99
N PHE A 60 6.35 0.76 -3.95
CA PHE A 60 6.19 2.05 -4.61
C PHE A 60 6.06 1.89 -6.13
N LYS A 61 6.93 1.11 -6.77
CA LYS A 61 6.86 0.85 -8.22
C LYS A 61 5.54 0.20 -8.61
N GLU A 62 5.04 -0.75 -7.83
CA GLU A 62 3.79 -1.45 -8.14
C GLU A 62 2.57 -0.54 -7.97
N VAL A 63 2.53 0.27 -6.90
CA VAL A 63 1.41 1.17 -6.59
C VAL A 63 1.41 2.40 -7.50
N CYS A 64 2.58 2.95 -7.80
CA CYS A 64 2.75 4.13 -8.65
C CYS A 64 2.90 3.79 -10.14
N LYS A 65 2.85 2.52 -10.56
CA LYS A 65 3.00 2.08 -11.96
C LYS A 65 2.05 2.79 -12.94
N LYS A 66 0.88 3.21 -12.46
CA LYS A 66 -0.15 3.90 -13.25
C LYS A 66 0.00 5.42 -13.27
N LEU A 67 0.87 5.99 -12.44
CA LEU A 67 1.18 7.41 -12.48
C LEU A 67 2.06 7.66 -13.70
N LYS A 68 1.48 8.32 -14.69
CA LYS A 68 2.21 8.90 -15.80
C LYS A 68 2.23 10.41 -15.63
N LEU A 69 3.36 11.02 -15.94
CA LEU A 69 3.41 12.46 -16.14
C LEU A 69 2.44 12.80 -17.28
N LYS A 70 1.61 13.82 -17.10
CA LYS A 70 0.93 14.42 -18.24
C LYS A 70 2.01 15.19 -19.00
N GLU A 71 2.18 14.90 -20.28
CA GLU A 71 2.95 15.77 -21.15
C GLU A 71 2.28 17.15 -21.14
N GLU A 72 3.07 18.19 -20.84
CA GLU A 72 2.65 19.58 -20.98
C GLU A 72 2.23 19.81 -22.44
N ASN A 73 1.00 20.31 -22.64
CA ASN A 73 0.60 20.95 -23.89
C ASN A 73 0.85 22.44 -23.77
#